data_AF-A0A0B7NXW2-F1
#
_entry.id   AF-A0A0B7NXW2-F1
#
_cell.length_a   1.000
_cell.length_b   1.000
_cell.length_c   1.000
_cell.angle_alpha   90.00
_cell.angle_beta   90.00
_cell.angle_gamma   90.00
#
_symmetry.space_group_name_H-M   'P 1'
#
loop_
_entity.id
_entity.type
_entity.pdbx_description
1 polymer ?
#
loop_
_entity_poly.entity_id
_entity_poly.type
_entity_poly.pdbx_seq_one_letter_code
_entity_poly.pdbx_strand_id
1 'polypeptide(L)'
;MRMRTDMSPLTIRAVFPLGVFQGHRADGSPDRLPDTARLFSALVNAAGQGSEAIAVKGRLEPSSESTAALSWLEKHPPTMIRIPNHVPVSPDRRPDAYRKTGTVQGPKKSPAMRIGARQISTGTAIDDCVGWFWADAPSEVQETVGRLCADVSCLGEDDSPVILTLDQFVPTHELVASTQQLRPTGLAVRTPGPGRLDELIRAHHEAFPPKMPSAAQDSPSFSEMPRGSRVPTEGLRVLRYKSPTPPPADSPWPLAMLLPLSAHIALEDGLTWCVAMHRMLISRLGDGAPAIVTGHYARGASQPANRVAVQYLPPTLLSHRAESGDFPHGAIALLLPASIAAEDRGEIVRALNSPRLGLWSSAGRVTLGTPLRIDASQFWPTPQPGWRRQWRTLDGMVPETRRQPRHELLGAWGFPQSALLSVGHVFREELALTRANTYWETVSVVTDRGVQILGTHLIPDSEVSRYVHKVPRSIGVVQPYSAQLDLADLVNDRALLALGQARHLGGGLLVPMDSPEVS
;
A
#
# COMPACT_ATOMS: atom_id res chain seq x y z
N MET A 1 -15.76 -13.31 45.63
CA MET A 1 -15.74 -12.36 44.49
C MET A 1 -14.39 -11.66 44.53
N ARG A 2 -13.39 -12.18 43.80
CA ARG A 2 -12.01 -11.65 43.81
C ARG A 2 -11.95 -10.41 42.93
N MET A 3 -11.37 -9.33 43.46
CA MET A 3 -11.04 -8.10 42.75
C MET A 3 -10.21 -8.43 41.51
N ARG A 4 -10.73 -8.09 40.32
CA ARG A 4 -9.88 -7.91 39.13
C ARG A 4 -9.07 -6.65 39.39
N THR A 5 -7.77 -6.80 39.65
CA THR A 5 -6.80 -5.72 39.49
C THR A 5 -6.87 -5.27 38.03
N ASP A 6 -7.25 -4.01 37.83
CA ASP A 6 -7.29 -3.36 36.53
C ASP A 6 -5.85 -3.24 36.03
N MET A 7 -5.42 -4.15 35.15
CA MET A 7 -4.06 -4.13 34.60
C MET A 7 -4.02 -3.09 33.48
N SER A 8 -3.28 -2.01 33.69
CA SER A 8 -3.01 -1.01 32.63
C SER A 8 -2.22 -1.67 31.50
N PRO A 9 -2.48 -1.33 30.22
CA PRO A 9 -1.69 -1.87 29.11
C PRO A 9 -0.27 -1.30 29.12
N LEU A 10 0.70 -2.09 28.67
CA LEU A 10 2.05 -1.61 28.39
C LEU A 10 2.08 -0.99 26.99
N THR A 11 2.50 0.26 26.92
CA THR A 11 2.79 0.98 25.68
C THR A 11 4.26 1.34 25.64
N ILE A 12 4.90 1.21 24.48
CA ILE A 12 6.22 1.79 24.22
C ILE A 12 6.09 2.67 22.99
N ARG A 13 6.47 3.93 23.12
CA ARG A 13 6.44 4.93 22.06
C ARG A 13 7.85 5.40 21.77
N ALA A 14 8.27 5.25 20.51
CA ALA A 14 9.55 5.72 19.99
C ALA A 14 9.38 7.00 19.19
N VAL A 15 9.96 8.09 19.68
CA VAL A 15 10.04 9.38 18.99
C VAL A 15 11.47 9.60 18.52
N PHE A 16 11.64 9.94 17.25
CA PHE A 16 12.93 10.30 16.66
C PHE A 16 13.05 11.83 16.66
N PRO A 17 13.89 12.45 17.52
CA PRO A 17 13.94 13.91 17.66
C PRO A 17 14.32 14.65 16.36
N LEU A 18 15.07 13.98 15.48
CA LEU A 18 15.48 14.51 14.19
C LEU A 18 14.45 14.24 13.07
N GLY A 19 13.34 13.56 13.38
CA GLY A 19 12.32 13.17 12.42
C GLY A 19 12.80 12.14 11.39
N VAL A 20 13.95 11.51 11.61
CA VAL A 20 14.57 10.56 10.67
C VAL A 20 15.00 9.29 11.41
N PHE A 21 14.62 8.14 10.84
CA PHE A 21 15.12 6.82 11.23
C PHE A 21 16.06 6.28 10.15
N GLN A 22 17.18 5.71 10.55
CA GLN A 22 18.15 5.03 9.69
C GLN A 22 18.39 3.62 10.22
N GLY A 23 18.28 2.64 9.34
CA GLY A 23 18.55 1.26 9.70
C GLY A 23 18.70 0.40 8.47
N HIS A 24 19.33 -0.76 8.65
CA HIS A 24 19.48 -1.77 7.61
C HIS A 24 19.11 -3.16 8.15
N ARG A 25 18.72 -4.04 7.25
CA ARG A 25 18.53 -5.46 7.49
C ARG A 25 19.87 -6.19 7.37
N ALA A 26 19.89 -7.47 7.75
CA ALA A 26 21.10 -8.28 7.74
C ALA A 26 21.73 -8.44 6.33
N ASP A 27 20.92 -8.28 5.28
CA ASP A 27 21.36 -8.29 3.87
C ASP A 27 21.87 -6.91 3.38
N GLY A 28 21.89 -5.90 4.25
CA GLY A 28 22.29 -4.53 3.91
C GLY A 28 21.20 -3.68 3.24
N SER A 29 20.01 -4.23 3.01
CA SER A 29 18.88 -3.43 2.51
C SER A 29 18.38 -2.46 3.60
N PRO A 30 17.90 -1.24 3.25
CA PRO A 30 17.40 -0.30 4.24
C PRO A 30 16.15 -0.84 4.92
N ASP A 31 16.06 -0.57 6.21
CA ASP A 31 14.84 -0.74 6.97
C ASP A 31 14.09 0.58 6.98
N ARG A 32 12.79 0.55 6.64
CA ARG A 32 12.00 1.78 6.53
C ARG A 32 11.54 2.31 7.89
N LEU A 33 11.32 1.40 8.84
CA LEU A 33 10.87 1.70 10.19
C LEU A 33 11.53 0.74 11.17
N PRO A 34 11.71 1.13 12.46
CA PRO A 34 12.15 0.20 13.49
C PRO A 34 11.08 -0.87 13.71
N ASP A 35 11.47 -2.13 13.56
CA ASP A 35 10.61 -3.27 13.89
C ASP A 35 10.74 -3.67 15.38
N THR A 36 9.88 -4.60 15.81
CA THR A 36 9.85 -5.07 17.19
C THR A 36 11.14 -5.79 17.59
N ALA A 37 11.81 -6.46 16.64
CA ALA A 37 13.10 -7.10 16.89
C ALA A 37 14.21 -6.07 17.18
N ARG A 38 14.17 -4.92 16.52
CA ARG A 38 15.09 -3.80 16.73
C ARG A 38 14.87 -3.13 18.07
N LEU A 39 13.61 -2.87 18.44
CA LEU A 39 13.25 -2.44 19.79
C LEU A 39 13.78 -3.42 20.84
N PHE A 40 13.51 -4.71 20.67
CA PHE A 40 13.94 -5.74 21.61
C PHE A 40 15.46 -5.76 21.77
N SER A 41 16.21 -5.68 20.67
CA SER A 41 17.68 -5.65 20.71
C SER A 41 18.23 -4.43 21.44
N ALA A 42 17.57 -3.27 21.32
CA ALA A 42 17.94 -2.06 22.05
C ALA A 42 17.64 -2.18 23.56
N LEU A 43 16.51 -2.79 23.93
CA LEU A 43 16.21 -3.06 25.35
C LEU A 43 17.19 -4.08 25.96
N VAL A 44 17.63 -5.07 25.20
CA VAL A 44 18.68 -6.02 25.63
C VAL A 44 20.02 -5.30 25.81
N ASN A 45 20.38 -4.39 24.91
CA ASN A 45 21.57 -3.56 25.06
C ASN A 45 21.49 -2.69 26.32
N ALA A 46 20.37 -1.99 26.54
CA ALA A 46 20.12 -1.23 27.75
C ALA A 46 20.22 -2.09 29.01
N ALA A 47 19.68 -3.31 28.99
CA ALA A 47 19.77 -4.22 30.13
C ALA A 47 21.21 -4.68 30.42
N GLY A 48 22.03 -4.88 29.39
CA GLY A 48 23.39 -5.39 29.53
C GLY A 48 24.47 -4.31 29.67
N GLN A 49 24.19 -3.05 29.34
CA GLN A 49 25.18 -1.96 29.31
C GLN A 49 24.67 -0.64 29.92
N GLY A 50 23.39 -0.55 30.26
CA GLY A 50 22.77 0.62 30.88
C GLY A 50 22.86 0.61 32.40
N SER A 51 22.02 1.44 33.02
CA SER A 51 21.98 1.66 34.47
C SER A 51 21.51 0.46 35.28
N GLU A 52 20.71 -0.44 34.67
CA GLU A 52 20.19 -1.67 35.29
C GLU A 52 21.15 -2.87 35.17
N ALA A 53 22.30 -2.71 34.50
CA ALA A 53 23.26 -3.79 34.31
C ALA A 53 24.02 -4.12 35.59
N ILE A 54 24.33 -5.40 35.81
CA ILE A 54 25.08 -5.87 36.97
C ILE A 54 26.49 -6.32 36.60
N ALA A 55 27.46 -6.06 37.47
CA ALA A 55 28.84 -6.49 37.27
C ALA A 55 29.03 -7.96 37.70
N VAL A 56 29.26 -8.86 36.73
CA VAL A 56 29.56 -10.27 36.94
C VAL A 56 30.96 -10.57 36.39
N LYS A 57 31.89 -10.98 37.25
CA LYS A 57 33.28 -11.32 36.87
C LYS A 57 33.95 -10.21 36.01
N GLY A 58 33.69 -8.95 36.37
CA GLY A 58 34.26 -7.78 35.68
C GLY A 58 33.60 -7.42 34.34
N ARG A 59 32.40 -7.94 34.07
CA ARG A 59 31.60 -7.65 32.88
C ARG A 59 30.22 -7.18 33.29
N LEU A 60 29.62 -6.31 32.48
CA LEU A 60 28.21 -5.95 32.65
C LEU A 60 27.34 -7.03 32.00
N GLU A 61 26.33 -7.47 32.75
CA GLU A 61 25.36 -8.48 32.35
C GLU A 61 23.94 -7.99 32.71
N PRO A 62 22.89 -8.43 31.99
CA PRO A 62 21.51 -8.17 32.38
C PRO A 62 21.19 -8.69 33.79
N SER A 63 20.49 -7.88 34.58
CA SER A 63 19.95 -8.31 35.89
C SER A 63 18.90 -9.42 35.72
N SER A 64 18.57 -10.13 36.81
CA SER A 64 17.52 -11.16 36.79
C SER A 64 16.13 -10.58 36.47
N GLU A 65 15.87 -9.36 36.93
CA GLU A 65 14.61 -8.63 36.68
C GLU A 65 14.49 -8.25 35.21
N SER A 66 15.56 -7.65 34.64
CA SER A 66 15.63 -7.34 33.21
C SER A 66 15.50 -8.59 32.35
N THR A 67 16.15 -9.67 32.74
CA THR A 67 16.06 -10.97 32.04
C THR A 67 14.63 -11.52 32.07
N ALA A 68 13.93 -11.43 33.21
CA ALA A 68 12.54 -11.87 33.34
C ALA A 68 11.59 -11.03 32.48
N ALA A 69 11.73 -9.70 32.50
CA ALA A 69 10.91 -8.78 31.71
C ALA A 69 11.12 -8.97 30.19
N LEU A 70 12.38 -9.08 29.75
CA LEU A 70 12.72 -9.35 28.35
C LEU A 70 12.23 -10.73 27.91
N SER A 71 12.36 -11.76 28.76
CA SER A 71 11.80 -13.09 28.50
C SER A 71 10.27 -13.07 28.38
N TRP A 72 9.59 -12.18 29.10
CA TRP A 72 8.15 -11.99 28.96
C TRP A 72 7.80 -11.37 27.59
N LEU A 73 8.49 -10.30 27.16
CA LEU A 73 8.29 -9.65 25.86
C LEU A 73 8.57 -10.60 24.68
N GLU A 74 9.52 -11.50 24.83
CA GLU A 74 9.85 -12.51 23.82
C GLU A 74 8.68 -13.49 23.58
N LYS A 75 8.00 -13.88 24.67
CA LYS A 75 6.85 -14.80 24.64
C LYS A 75 5.56 -14.10 24.22
N HIS A 76 5.40 -12.83 24.58
CA HIS A 76 4.20 -12.03 24.32
C HIS A 76 4.51 -10.95 23.29
N PRO A 77 4.24 -11.20 22.00
CA PRO A 77 4.42 -10.17 20.99
C PRO A 77 3.40 -9.04 21.19
N PRO A 78 3.68 -7.82 20.70
CA PRO A 78 2.72 -6.74 20.77
C PRO A 78 1.44 -7.12 20.02
N THR A 79 0.30 -6.83 20.62
CA THR A 79 -1.02 -7.12 20.04
C THR A 79 -1.43 -6.06 19.03
N MET A 80 -0.92 -4.84 19.20
CA MET A 80 -1.14 -3.73 18.28
C MET A 80 0.15 -2.91 18.15
N ILE A 81 0.28 -2.22 17.01
CA ILE A 81 1.40 -1.31 16.75
C ILE A 81 0.88 0.00 16.17
N ARG A 82 1.66 1.07 16.36
CA ARG A 82 1.46 2.35 15.68
C ARG A 82 2.57 2.53 14.65
N ILE A 83 2.12 2.69 13.41
CA ILE A 83 2.93 3.04 12.27
C ILE A 83 2.51 4.45 11.82
N PRO A 84 3.42 5.43 11.90
CA PRO A 84 3.20 6.80 11.45
C PRO A 84 3.33 6.92 9.93
N ASN A 85 2.97 8.07 9.36
CA ASN A 85 3.32 8.32 7.96
C ASN A 85 4.83 8.46 7.86
N HIS A 86 5.37 7.97 6.76
CA HIS A 86 6.80 7.95 6.56
C HIS A 86 7.15 7.99 5.08
N VAL A 87 8.25 8.66 4.76
CA VAL A 87 8.73 8.80 3.39
C VAL A 87 10.25 8.58 3.34
N PRO A 88 10.78 7.82 2.36
CA PRO A 88 12.22 7.71 2.18
C PRO A 88 12.83 9.09 1.88
N VAL A 89 13.91 9.47 2.56
CA VAL A 89 14.57 10.77 2.37
C VAL A 89 15.24 10.87 0.99
N SER A 90 15.71 9.75 0.44
CA SER A 90 16.35 9.69 -0.89
C SER A 90 16.20 8.29 -1.50
N PRO A 91 15.03 7.98 -2.10
CA PRO A 91 14.73 6.65 -2.62
C PRO A 91 15.67 6.22 -3.76
N ASP A 92 16.12 7.17 -4.58
CA ASP A 92 16.81 6.88 -5.85
C ASP A 92 18.34 7.06 -5.81
N ARG A 93 18.89 7.47 -4.66
CA ARG A 93 20.32 7.80 -4.57
C ARG A 93 20.90 7.42 -3.22
N ARG A 94 21.84 6.48 -3.23
CA ARG A 94 22.67 6.15 -2.06
C ARG A 94 24.11 6.55 -2.33
N PRO A 95 24.57 7.67 -1.76
CA PRO A 95 25.95 8.10 -1.96
C PRO A 95 26.92 7.10 -1.33
N ASP A 96 28.05 6.90 -1.98
CA ASP A 96 29.18 6.19 -1.39
C ASP A 96 30.09 7.17 -0.65
N ALA A 97 30.39 6.88 0.62
CA ALA A 97 31.45 7.53 1.35
C ALA A 97 32.75 6.73 1.19
N TYR A 98 33.82 7.39 0.76
CA TYR A 98 35.15 6.79 0.74
C TYR A 98 35.83 7.00 2.09
N ARG A 99 36.08 5.90 2.80
CA ARG A 99 36.71 5.94 4.12
C ARG A 99 37.76 4.86 4.31
N LYS A 100 38.64 5.06 5.28
CA LYS A 100 39.60 4.05 5.72
C LYS A 100 38.83 2.84 6.28
N THR A 101 39.09 1.64 5.78
CA THR A 101 38.25 0.45 6.04
C THR A 101 38.71 -0.40 7.22
N GLY A 102 39.71 0.03 7.98
CA GLY A 102 40.28 -0.76 9.09
C GLY A 102 41.35 -1.77 8.65
N THR A 103 41.47 -2.06 7.35
CA THR A 103 42.46 -3.01 6.82
C THR A 103 43.62 -2.28 6.13
N VAL A 104 44.77 -2.94 6.01
CA VAL A 104 45.96 -2.37 5.35
C VAL A 104 46.11 -2.86 3.90
N GLN A 105 46.80 -2.08 3.08
CA GLN A 105 47.20 -2.40 1.72
C GLN A 105 48.60 -1.84 1.43
N GLY A 106 49.20 -2.27 0.32
CA GLY A 106 50.55 -1.82 -0.08
C GLY A 106 51.68 -2.70 0.47
N PRO A 107 52.95 -2.27 0.32
CA PRO A 107 54.11 -3.09 0.65
C PRO A 107 54.30 -3.24 2.17
N LYS A 108 54.80 -4.41 2.61
CA LYS A 108 55.02 -4.71 4.04
C LYS A 108 55.86 -3.68 4.80
N LYS A 109 56.79 -3.01 4.13
CA LYS A 109 57.69 -2.02 4.74
C LYS A 109 57.04 -0.63 4.91
N SER A 110 55.93 -0.36 4.25
CA SER A 110 55.18 0.90 4.35
C SER A 110 53.69 0.68 4.07
N PRO A 111 52.97 0.02 5.00
CA PRO A 111 51.54 -0.25 4.85
C PRO A 111 50.74 1.05 4.85
N ALA A 112 49.77 1.16 3.95
CA ALA A 112 48.78 2.23 3.92
C ALA A 112 47.41 1.66 4.31
N MET A 113 46.57 2.46 4.95
CA MET A 113 45.21 2.04 5.26
C MET A 113 44.38 1.99 3.97
N ARG A 114 43.69 0.88 3.74
CA ARG A 114 42.82 0.71 2.57
C ARG A 114 41.67 1.71 2.64
N ILE A 115 41.45 2.41 1.53
CA ILE A 115 40.30 3.29 1.34
C ILE A 115 39.30 2.54 0.47
N GLY A 116 38.07 2.41 0.94
CA GLY A 116 37.00 1.73 0.24
C GLY A 116 35.75 2.57 0.22
N ALA A 117 34.96 2.42 -0.84
CA ALA A 117 33.61 2.93 -0.91
C ALA A 117 32.74 2.16 0.10
N ARG A 118 31.97 2.89 0.89
CA ARG A 118 30.89 2.32 1.71
C ARG A 118 29.63 3.12 1.48
N GLN A 119 28.58 2.42 1.11
CA GLN A 119 27.27 3.00 0.88
C GLN A 119 26.75 3.62 2.18
N ILE A 120 26.34 4.88 2.11
CA ILE A 120 25.70 5.58 3.23
C ILE A 120 24.25 5.13 3.31
N SER A 121 23.78 4.86 4.53
CA SER A 121 22.39 4.52 4.80
C SER A 121 21.50 5.72 4.47
N THR A 122 20.41 5.49 3.73
CA THR A 122 19.40 6.51 3.47
C THR A 122 18.32 6.40 4.52
N GLY A 123 18.07 7.49 5.25
CA GLY A 123 17.03 7.53 6.27
C GLY A 123 15.61 7.55 5.70
N THR A 124 14.66 7.27 6.58
CA THR A 124 13.24 7.44 6.38
C THR A 124 12.76 8.58 7.28
N ALA A 125 12.15 9.60 6.69
CA ALA A 125 11.51 10.67 7.44
C ALA A 125 10.20 10.14 8.04
N ILE A 126 9.97 10.42 9.32
CA ILE A 126 8.83 9.94 10.10
C ILE A 126 8.11 11.16 10.69
N ASP A 127 6.79 11.25 10.53
CA ASP A 127 6.00 12.42 10.94
C ASP A 127 5.55 12.42 12.41
N ASP A 128 5.66 11.29 13.11
CA ASP A 128 5.30 11.13 14.53
C ASP A 128 6.10 9.97 15.16
N CYS A 129 5.45 9.09 15.92
CA CYS A 129 6.07 8.03 16.69
C CYS A 129 5.74 6.64 16.13
N VAL A 130 6.68 5.72 16.32
CA VAL A 130 6.43 4.28 16.18
C VAL A 130 6.06 3.74 17.55
N GLY A 131 5.03 2.89 17.62
CA GLY A 131 4.51 2.41 18.91
C GLY A 131 4.26 0.91 18.94
N TRP A 132 4.40 0.32 20.13
CA TRP A 132 4.09 -1.08 20.42
C TRP A 132 3.19 -1.17 21.66
N PHE A 133 2.18 -2.04 21.58
CA PHE A 133 1.13 -2.16 22.60
C PHE A 133 0.93 -3.61 23.05
N TRP A 134 0.88 -3.81 24.36
CA TRP A 134 0.53 -5.08 25.01
C TRP A 134 -0.61 -4.86 25.99
N ALA A 135 -1.68 -5.65 25.86
CA ALA A 135 -2.88 -5.52 26.69
C ALA A 135 -2.71 -6.12 28.10
N ASP A 136 -1.80 -7.09 28.25
CA ASP A 136 -1.76 -8.03 29.39
C ASP A 136 -0.41 -8.07 30.11
N ALA A 137 0.42 -7.03 29.94
CA ALA A 137 1.71 -6.94 30.61
C ALA A 137 1.57 -6.80 32.14
N PRO A 138 2.23 -7.66 32.95
CA PRO A 138 2.27 -7.49 34.40
C PRO A 138 2.97 -6.18 34.81
N SER A 139 2.59 -5.60 35.95
CA SER A 139 3.16 -4.33 36.44
C SER A 139 4.68 -4.37 36.61
N GLU A 140 5.24 -5.49 37.10
CA GLU A 140 6.69 -5.69 37.24
C GLU A 140 7.42 -5.60 35.89
N VAL A 141 6.79 -6.12 34.82
CA VAL A 141 7.32 -6.04 33.46
C VAL A 141 7.24 -4.59 32.96
N GLN A 142 6.13 -3.90 33.21
CA GLN A 142 5.95 -2.50 32.83
C GLN A 142 7.01 -1.59 33.47
N GLU A 143 7.22 -1.73 34.77
CA GLU A 143 8.21 -0.95 35.53
C GLU A 143 9.63 -1.21 35.04
N THR A 144 10.00 -2.48 34.86
CA THR A 144 11.35 -2.86 34.39
C THR A 144 11.59 -2.38 32.97
N VAL A 145 10.63 -2.56 32.06
CA VAL A 145 10.72 -2.07 30.68
C VAL A 145 10.80 -0.54 30.65
N GLY A 146 10.08 0.17 31.53
CA GLY A 146 10.18 1.62 31.65
C GLY A 146 11.58 2.10 32.00
N ARG A 147 12.27 1.43 32.93
CA ARG A 147 13.66 1.73 33.27
C ARG A 147 14.60 1.45 32.09
N LEU A 148 14.44 0.31 31.42
CA LEU A 148 15.24 -0.03 30.24
C LEU A 148 15.03 0.98 29.09
N CYS A 149 13.80 1.45 28.87
CA CYS A 149 13.51 2.47 27.86
C CYS A 149 14.27 3.77 28.10
N ALA A 150 14.50 4.16 29.35
CA ALA A 150 15.25 5.38 29.69
C ALA A 150 16.74 5.32 29.28
N ASP A 151 17.29 4.10 29.16
CA ASP A 151 18.69 3.86 28.80
C ASP A 151 18.91 3.63 27.29
N VAL A 152 17.84 3.55 26.48
CA VAL A 152 17.96 3.39 25.03
C VAL A 152 18.28 4.74 24.38
N SER A 153 19.48 4.85 23.80
CA SER A 153 19.96 6.07 23.15
C SER A 153 19.58 6.18 21.66
N CYS A 154 19.51 5.05 20.96
CA CYS A 154 19.21 5.01 19.53
C CYS A 154 18.41 3.75 19.17
N LEU A 155 17.64 3.84 18.08
CA LEU A 155 17.00 2.70 17.44
C LEU A 155 17.41 2.70 15.97
N GLY A 156 18.18 1.69 15.56
CA GLY A 156 18.72 1.63 14.21
C GLY A 156 20.23 1.75 14.19
N GLU A 157 20.73 2.61 13.32
CA GLU A 157 22.12 3.05 13.33
C GLU A 157 22.32 4.14 14.40
N ASP A 158 23.56 4.37 14.81
CA ASP A 158 23.91 5.36 15.86
C ASP A 158 23.43 6.78 15.52
N ASP A 159 23.26 7.07 14.23
CA ASP A 159 22.71 8.34 13.71
C ASP A 159 21.17 8.44 13.81
N SER A 160 20.51 7.50 14.50
CA SER A 160 19.06 7.48 14.74
C SER A 160 18.74 7.57 16.24
N PRO A 161 19.01 8.73 16.87
CA PRO A 161 18.69 8.94 18.27
C PRO A 161 17.19 8.80 18.49
N VAL A 162 16.81 8.23 19.62
CA VAL A 162 15.41 7.92 19.93
C VAL A 162 15.10 8.27 21.37
N ILE A 163 13.86 8.67 21.62
CA ILE A 163 13.31 8.81 22.96
C ILE A 163 12.21 7.76 23.09
N LEU A 164 12.40 6.81 24.01
CA LEU A 164 11.39 5.81 24.35
C LEU A 164 10.60 6.26 25.58
N THR A 165 9.28 6.24 25.49
CA THR A 165 8.36 6.58 26.59
C THR A 165 7.28 5.51 26.72
N LEU A 166 6.64 5.44 27.90
CA LEU A 166 5.48 4.57 28.12
C LEU A 166 4.14 5.29 27.87
N ASP A 167 4.16 6.44 27.19
CA ASP A 167 2.96 7.22 26.91
C ASP A 167 1.94 6.43 26.07
N GLN A 168 0.66 6.67 26.35
CA GLN A 168 -0.44 6.13 25.56
C GLN A 168 -0.42 6.71 24.14
N PHE A 169 -0.78 5.89 23.16
CA PHE A 169 -0.94 6.31 21.77
C PHE A 169 -2.10 5.54 21.13
N VAL A 170 -2.62 6.06 20.01
CA VAL A 170 -3.63 5.36 19.21
C VAL A 170 -2.93 4.37 18.26
N PRO A 171 -3.14 3.06 18.38
CA PRO A 171 -2.58 2.09 17.45
C PRO A 171 -3.16 2.27 16.04
N THR A 172 -2.36 1.96 15.02
CA THR A 172 -2.82 2.03 13.62
C THR A 172 -2.92 0.65 12.98
N HIS A 173 -2.36 -0.39 13.61
CA HIS A 173 -2.42 -1.76 13.14
C HIS A 173 -2.61 -2.77 14.29
N GLU A 174 -3.31 -3.85 14.00
CA GLU A 174 -3.61 -4.95 14.92
C GLU A 174 -2.99 -6.26 14.42
N LEU A 175 -2.56 -7.11 15.35
CA LEU A 175 -1.99 -8.43 15.06
C LEU A 175 -3.02 -9.35 14.37
N VAL A 176 -2.61 -9.99 13.28
CA VAL A 176 -3.46 -10.95 12.56
C VAL A 176 -3.50 -12.28 13.33
N ALA A 177 -4.68 -12.66 13.83
CA ALA A 177 -4.90 -13.80 14.73
C ALA A 177 -4.68 -15.20 14.11
N SER A 178 -4.43 -15.31 12.79
CA SER A 178 -4.24 -16.61 12.12
C SER A 178 -3.15 -16.57 11.05
N THR A 179 -2.19 -17.48 11.16
CA THR A 179 -1.15 -17.76 10.16
C THR A 179 -1.56 -18.88 9.18
N GLN A 180 -2.79 -19.41 9.28
CA GLN A 180 -3.29 -20.51 8.43
C GLN A 180 -3.91 -20.05 7.10
N GLN A 181 -3.79 -18.77 6.74
CA GLN A 181 -4.20 -18.33 5.41
C GLN A 181 -3.17 -18.82 4.38
N LEU A 182 -3.65 -19.52 3.34
CA LEU A 182 -2.88 -19.87 2.13
C LEU A 182 -2.18 -18.65 1.49
N ARG A 183 -2.58 -17.43 1.85
CA ARG A 183 -2.00 -16.15 1.43
C ARG A 183 -1.84 -15.21 2.62
N PRO A 184 -0.61 -14.88 3.04
CA PRO A 184 -0.39 -14.00 4.19
C PRO A 184 -0.85 -12.55 3.90
N THR A 185 -1.71 -11.99 4.75
CA THR A 185 -2.19 -10.60 4.65
C THR A 185 -1.62 -9.71 5.77
N GLY A 186 -1.48 -8.40 5.52
CA GLY A 186 -0.93 -7.44 6.48
C GLY A 186 0.59 -7.23 6.39
N LEU A 187 1.08 -6.17 7.04
CA LEU A 187 2.48 -5.79 7.11
C LEU A 187 3.30 -6.82 7.88
N ALA A 188 4.35 -7.35 7.23
CA ALA A 188 5.30 -8.26 7.87
C ALA A 188 6.28 -7.50 8.77
N VAL A 189 6.31 -7.85 10.05
CA VAL A 189 7.15 -7.21 11.07
C VAL A 189 8.01 -8.28 11.76
N ARG A 190 9.34 -8.09 11.73
CA ARG A 190 10.25 -8.98 12.48
C ARG A 190 10.06 -8.75 13.97
N THR A 191 9.86 -9.83 14.69
CA THR A 191 9.51 -9.82 16.11
C THR A 191 10.38 -10.84 16.84
N PRO A 192 10.83 -10.57 18.09
CA PRO A 192 11.47 -11.59 18.89
C PRO A 192 10.54 -12.80 19.06
N GLY A 193 11.13 -13.99 18.96
CA GLY A 193 10.52 -15.26 19.30
C GLY A 193 11.38 -16.00 20.33
N PRO A 194 10.91 -17.16 20.80
CA PRO A 194 11.61 -17.94 21.80
C PRO A 194 13.10 -18.17 21.47
N GLY A 195 13.99 -17.92 22.45
CA GLY A 195 15.45 -18.01 22.36
C GLY A 195 16.17 -16.75 21.89
N ARG A 196 15.46 -15.63 21.63
CA ARG A 196 16.08 -14.42 21.09
C ARG A 196 17.01 -13.72 22.09
N LEU A 197 16.62 -13.64 23.36
CA LEU A 197 17.41 -13.04 24.42
C LEU A 197 18.76 -13.76 24.58
N ASP A 198 18.73 -15.09 24.70
CA ASP A 198 19.91 -15.93 24.86
C ASP A 198 20.86 -15.79 23.66
N GLU A 199 20.32 -15.73 22.44
CA GLU A 199 21.12 -15.52 21.23
C GLU A 199 21.86 -14.17 21.26
N LEU A 200 21.18 -13.09 21.67
CA LEU A 200 21.81 -11.77 21.73
C LEU A 200 22.90 -11.70 22.81
N ILE A 201 22.68 -12.30 23.96
CA ILE A 201 23.68 -12.38 25.04
C ILE A 201 24.88 -13.22 24.56
N ARG A 202 24.63 -14.40 23.97
CA ARG A 202 25.67 -15.26 23.41
C ARG A 202 26.51 -14.55 22.36
N ALA A 203 25.86 -13.89 21.39
CA ALA A 203 26.53 -13.15 20.33
C ALA A 203 27.39 -12.01 20.89
N HIS A 204 26.92 -11.33 21.95
CA HIS A 204 27.73 -10.32 22.64
C HIS A 204 28.97 -10.93 23.29
N HIS A 205 28.84 -12.05 24.00
CA HIS A 205 29.98 -12.73 24.62
C HIS A 205 31.00 -13.27 23.60
N GLU A 206 30.54 -13.74 22.45
CA GLU A 206 31.40 -14.17 21.33
C GLU A 206 32.15 -12.99 20.70
N ALA A 207 31.49 -11.84 20.54
CA ALA A 207 32.09 -10.63 19.99
C ALA A 207 33.09 -9.97 20.97
N PHE A 208 32.85 -10.10 22.27
CA PHE A 208 33.68 -9.53 23.33
C PHE A 208 34.19 -10.64 24.27
N PRO A 209 35.16 -11.46 23.83
CA PRO A 209 35.69 -12.55 24.65
C PRO A 209 36.42 -12.04 25.91
N PRO A 210 36.49 -12.83 26.99
CA PRO A 210 37.16 -12.43 28.25
C PRO A 210 38.61 -12.03 28.10
N LYS A 211 39.27 -12.60 27.09
CA LYS A 211 40.66 -12.35 26.79
C LYS A 211 40.74 -11.68 25.42
N MET A 212 41.15 -10.42 25.41
CA MET A 212 41.45 -9.74 24.15
C MET A 212 42.65 -10.40 23.47
N PRO A 213 42.72 -10.37 22.12
CA PRO A 213 43.89 -10.83 21.38
C PRO A 213 45.17 -10.14 21.87
N SER A 214 46.29 -10.86 21.88
CA SER A 214 47.60 -10.22 22.11
C SER A 214 47.99 -9.34 20.91
N ALA A 215 48.90 -8.38 21.10
CA ALA A 215 49.37 -7.50 20.02
C ALA A 215 49.93 -8.27 18.80
N ALA A 216 50.46 -9.48 19.00
CA ALA A 216 50.90 -10.34 17.91
C ALA A 216 49.73 -10.99 17.14
N GLN A 217 48.66 -11.35 17.85
CA GLN A 217 47.43 -11.92 17.27
C GLN A 217 46.58 -10.87 16.57
N ASP A 218 46.68 -9.61 16.99
CA ASP A 218 46.02 -8.45 16.40
C ASP A 218 46.90 -7.73 15.34
N SER A 219 47.96 -8.40 14.87
CA SER A 219 48.84 -7.82 13.85
C SER A 219 48.14 -7.79 12.48
N PRO A 220 48.25 -6.68 11.73
CA PRO A 220 47.47 -6.48 10.51
C PRO A 220 47.89 -7.45 9.40
N SER A 221 46.92 -8.17 8.83
CA SER A 221 47.15 -9.02 7.66
C SER A 221 46.88 -8.27 6.35
N PHE A 222 47.78 -8.43 5.37
CA PHE A 222 47.66 -7.78 4.05
C PHE A 222 46.61 -8.43 3.15
N SER A 223 46.22 -9.67 3.45
CA SER A 223 45.09 -10.36 2.81
C SER A 223 43.78 -10.16 3.55
N GLU A 224 43.79 -9.43 4.67
CA GLU A 224 42.60 -9.18 5.44
C GLU A 224 41.64 -8.28 4.67
N MET A 225 40.39 -8.73 4.64
CA MET A 225 39.28 -7.97 4.07
C MET A 225 38.40 -7.50 5.22
N PRO A 226 37.84 -6.28 5.14
CA PRO A 226 36.91 -5.81 6.15
C PRO A 226 35.78 -6.83 6.31
N ARG A 227 35.62 -7.36 7.53
CA ARG A 227 34.50 -8.22 7.89
C ARG A 227 33.50 -7.39 8.68
N GLY A 228 32.24 -7.42 8.27
CA GLY A 228 31.16 -6.92 9.12
C GLY A 228 30.98 -7.84 10.33
N SER A 229 30.48 -7.30 11.43
CA SER A 229 30.02 -8.13 12.55
C SER A 229 28.89 -9.04 12.08
N ARG A 230 28.90 -10.31 12.49
CA ARG A 230 27.79 -11.22 12.25
C ARG A 230 26.54 -10.63 12.90
N VAL A 231 25.46 -10.50 12.12
CA VAL A 231 24.15 -10.07 12.65
C VAL A 231 23.42 -11.31 13.17
N PRO A 232 23.13 -11.42 14.48
CA PRO A 232 22.43 -12.57 15.03
C PRO A 232 20.99 -12.63 14.51
N THR A 233 20.59 -13.76 13.91
CA THR A 233 19.25 -13.97 13.33
C THR A 233 18.44 -15.05 14.02
N GLU A 234 19.05 -15.85 14.90
CA GLU A 234 18.34 -16.89 15.65
C GLU A 234 17.31 -16.25 16.62
N GLY A 235 16.22 -16.96 16.88
CA GLY A 235 15.11 -16.47 17.70
C GLY A 235 14.26 -15.37 17.04
N LEU A 236 14.40 -15.09 15.74
CA LEU A 236 13.51 -14.18 15.03
C LEU A 236 12.31 -14.90 14.43
N ARG A 237 11.14 -14.26 14.51
CA ARG A 237 9.92 -14.65 13.79
C ARG A 237 9.34 -13.46 13.04
N VAL A 238 8.47 -13.74 12.07
CA VAL A 238 7.72 -12.71 11.35
C VAL A 238 6.27 -12.80 11.78
N LEU A 239 5.75 -11.70 12.34
CA LEU A 239 4.33 -11.52 12.60
C LEU A 239 3.74 -10.56 11.59
N ARG A 240 2.40 -10.60 11.44
CA ARG A 240 1.70 -9.72 10.50
C ARG A 240 0.68 -8.86 11.21
N TYR A 241 0.68 -7.58 10.86
CA TYR A 241 -0.24 -6.59 11.40
C TYR A 241 -1.06 -5.97 10.28
N LYS A 242 -2.36 -5.84 10.47
CA LYS A 242 -3.26 -5.18 9.52
C LYS A 242 -3.76 -3.88 10.10
N SER A 243 -3.89 -2.84 9.28
CA SER A 243 -4.60 -1.65 9.73
C SER A 243 -6.08 -2.00 9.91
N PRO A 244 -6.78 -1.51 10.96
CA PRO A 244 -8.23 -1.55 10.97
C PRO A 244 -8.71 -0.90 9.67
N THR A 245 -9.52 -1.62 8.90
CA THR A 245 -10.00 -1.17 7.60
C THR A 245 -10.51 0.27 7.74
N PRO A 246 -9.83 1.28 7.16
CA PRO A 246 -10.39 2.62 7.12
C PRO A 246 -11.78 2.53 6.47
N PRO A 247 -12.73 3.42 6.80
CA PRO A 247 -13.95 3.51 6.01
C PRO A 247 -13.53 3.58 4.54
N PRO A 248 -14.11 2.76 3.67
CA PRO A 248 -13.70 2.70 2.28
C PRO A 248 -13.65 4.10 1.71
N ALA A 249 -12.59 4.41 0.96
CA ALA A 249 -12.44 5.74 0.36
C ALA A 249 -13.70 6.09 -0.44
N ASP A 250 -14.03 7.38 -0.50
CA ASP A 250 -15.15 7.86 -1.28
C ASP A 250 -15.03 7.30 -2.71
N SER A 251 -16.12 6.69 -3.21
CA SER A 251 -16.12 6.12 -4.56
C SER A 251 -15.67 7.18 -5.57
N PRO A 252 -14.75 6.88 -6.50
CA PRO A 252 -14.32 7.79 -7.56
C PRO A 252 -15.50 8.46 -8.30
N TRP A 253 -16.60 7.71 -8.43
CA TRP A 253 -17.90 8.20 -8.83
C TRP A 253 -18.93 7.87 -7.74
N PRO A 254 -19.28 8.82 -6.85
CA PRO A 254 -20.25 8.56 -5.79
C PRO A 254 -21.70 8.60 -6.29
N LEU A 255 -21.95 9.24 -7.44
CA LEU A 255 -23.27 9.46 -8.00
C LEU A 255 -23.36 8.94 -9.43
N ALA A 256 -24.47 8.31 -9.79
CA ALA A 256 -24.75 7.98 -11.19
C ALA A 256 -26.20 8.28 -11.58
N MET A 257 -26.39 8.56 -12.87
CA MET A 257 -27.70 8.63 -13.51
C MET A 257 -27.86 7.41 -14.41
N LEU A 258 -28.85 6.56 -14.15
CA LEU A 258 -29.23 5.45 -15.01
C LEU A 258 -30.29 5.89 -16.01
N LEU A 259 -30.05 5.65 -17.29
CA LEU A 259 -30.97 5.95 -18.38
C LEU A 259 -31.44 4.63 -19.01
N PRO A 260 -32.68 4.18 -18.72
CA PRO A 260 -33.23 2.95 -19.30
C PRO A 260 -33.24 3.00 -20.82
N LEU A 261 -33.00 1.87 -21.48
CA LEU A 261 -33.00 1.78 -22.93
C LEU A 261 -34.36 1.30 -23.46
N SER A 262 -34.78 1.84 -24.61
CA SER A 262 -36.01 1.39 -25.28
C SER A 262 -35.86 0.10 -26.08
N ALA A 263 -34.63 -0.37 -26.30
CA ALA A 263 -34.33 -1.56 -27.09
C ALA A 263 -33.02 -2.19 -26.61
N HIS A 264 -32.92 -3.52 -26.77
CA HIS A 264 -31.73 -4.26 -26.37
C HIS A 264 -30.50 -3.87 -27.21
N ILE A 265 -29.35 -3.77 -26.55
CA ILE A 265 -28.07 -3.47 -27.17
C ILE A 265 -27.12 -4.64 -26.89
N ALA A 266 -26.45 -5.15 -27.93
CA ALA A 266 -25.42 -6.16 -27.77
C ALA A 266 -24.24 -5.59 -26.98
N LEU A 267 -23.61 -6.41 -26.13
CA LEU A 267 -22.52 -5.96 -25.27
C LEU A 267 -21.35 -5.37 -26.09
N GLU A 268 -21.02 -5.98 -27.23
CA GLU A 268 -20.00 -5.52 -28.18
C GLU A 268 -20.26 -4.13 -28.78
N ASP A 269 -21.53 -3.70 -28.83
CA ASP A 269 -21.92 -2.36 -29.30
C ASP A 269 -21.93 -1.31 -28.17
N GLY A 270 -21.74 -1.73 -26.91
CA GLY A 270 -21.87 -0.89 -25.72
C GLY A 270 -21.03 0.39 -25.80
N LEU A 271 -19.79 0.29 -26.29
CA LEU A 271 -18.92 1.45 -26.50
C LEU A 271 -19.50 2.45 -27.50
N THR A 272 -20.00 1.97 -28.64
CA THR A 272 -20.59 2.80 -29.70
C THR A 272 -21.74 3.64 -29.13
N TRP A 273 -22.59 3.04 -28.29
CA TRP A 273 -23.70 3.73 -27.64
C TRP A 273 -23.25 4.65 -26.51
N CYS A 274 -22.20 4.31 -25.77
CA CYS A 274 -21.60 5.23 -24.78
C CYS A 274 -21.02 6.48 -25.44
N VAL A 275 -20.38 6.33 -26.61
CA VAL A 275 -19.90 7.46 -27.43
C VAL A 275 -21.07 8.30 -27.94
N ALA A 276 -22.14 7.67 -28.43
CA ALA A 276 -23.34 8.38 -28.88
C ALA A 276 -23.97 9.19 -27.74
N MET A 277 -24.09 8.62 -26.54
CA MET A 277 -24.55 9.31 -25.34
C MET A 277 -23.66 10.50 -24.98
N HIS A 278 -22.35 10.31 -24.99
CA HIS A 278 -21.40 11.38 -24.71
C HIS A 278 -21.49 12.54 -25.71
N ARG A 279 -21.60 12.24 -27.01
CA ARG A 279 -21.78 13.25 -28.07
C ARG A 279 -23.12 13.98 -27.93
N MET A 280 -24.19 13.25 -27.61
CA MET A 280 -25.49 13.84 -27.32
C MET A 280 -25.40 14.80 -26.12
N LEU A 281 -24.69 14.42 -25.06
CA LEU A 281 -24.54 15.24 -23.85
C LEU A 281 -23.79 16.53 -24.16
N ILE A 282 -22.66 16.46 -24.85
CA ILE A 282 -21.92 17.65 -25.30
C ILE A 282 -22.80 18.56 -26.17
N SER A 283 -23.52 17.98 -27.15
CA SER A 283 -24.39 18.75 -28.03
C SER A 283 -25.52 19.47 -27.28
N ARG A 284 -26.00 18.92 -26.17
CA ARG A 284 -27.06 19.49 -25.35
C ARG A 284 -26.55 20.59 -24.42
N LEU A 285 -25.33 20.45 -23.92
CA LEU A 285 -24.67 21.46 -23.09
C LEU A 285 -24.20 22.67 -23.93
N GLY A 286 -23.96 22.48 -25.23
CA GLY A 286 -23.58 23.54 -26.16
C GLY A 286 -22.16 24.05 -25.93
N ASP A 287 -21.89 25.29 -26.36
CA ASP A 287 -20.56 25.91 -26.36
C ASP A 287 -19.95 26.11 -24.96
N GLY A 288 -20.76 25.96 -23.90
CA GLY A 288 -20.35 26.03 -22.50
C GLY A 288 -20.10 24.69 -21.81
N ALA A 289 -20.05 23.57 -22.55
CA ALA A 289 -19.97 22.24 -21.96
C ALA A 289 -18.76 22.09 -20.99
N PRO A 290 -18.99 21.70 -19.71
CA PRO A 290 -17.95 21.63 -18.70
C PRO A 290 -16.75 20.75 -19.08
N ALA A 291 -15.54 21.15 -18.66
CA ALA A 291 -14.30 20.40 -18.90
C ALA A 291 -14.33 18.97 -18.32
N ILE A 292 -15.09 18.77 -17.24
CA ILE A 292 -15.33 17.45 -16.63
C ILE A 292 -16.10 16.49 -17.54
N VAL A 293 -16.86 17.03 -18.50
CA VAL A 293 -17.56 16.28 -19.56
C VAL A 293 -16.69 16.21 -20.81
N THR A 294 -16.23 17.35 -21.34
CA THR A 294 -15.53 17.40 -22.63
C THR A 294 -14.10 16.86 -22.59
N GLY A 295 -13.50 16.79 -21.41
CA GLY A 295 -12.10 16.42 -21.21
C GLY A 295 -11.09 17.49 -21.63
N HIS A 296 -11.54 18.66 -22.05
CA HIS A 296 -10.71 19.79 -22.48
C HIS A 296 -10.58 20.80 -21.34
N TYR A 297 -9.40 20.83 -20.71
CA TYR A 297 -9.09 21.74 -19.63
C TYR A 297 -8.18 22.85 -20.13
N ALA A 298 -8.38 24.08 -19.61
CA ALA A 298 -7.49 25.19 -19.89
C ALA A 298 -6.05 24.87 -19.44
N ARG A 299 -5.06 25.49 -20.12
CA ARG A 299 -3.65 25.28 -19.78
C ARG A 299 -3.39 25.75 -18.35
N GLY A 300 -2.80 24.88 -17.53
CA GLY A 300 -2.52 25.15 -16.12
C GLY A 300 -3.68 24.89 -15.15
N ALA A 301 -4.88 24.56 -15.65
CA ALA A 301 -5.98 24.16 -14.78
C ALA A 301 -5.69 22.80 -14.13
N SER A 302 -6.06 22.66 -12.85
CA SER A 302 -6.02 21.38 -12.15
C SER A 302 -6.96 20.39 -12.85
N GLN A 303 -6.48 19.19 -13.11
CA GLN A 303 -7.26 18.14 -13.75
C GLN A 303 -7.55 17.05 -12.72
N PRO A 304 -8.81 16.74 -12.40
CA PRO A 304 -9.15 15.68 -11.47
C PRO A 304 -8.71 14.31 -12.00
N ALA A 305 -8.65 13.32 -11.10
CA ALA A 305 -8.30 11.94 -11.45
C ALA A 305 -9.34 11.34 -12.41
N ASN A 306 -10.61 11.65 -12.15
CA ASN A 306 -11.76 11.11 -12.85
C ASN A 306 -12.60 12.21 -13.48
N ARG A 307 -13.27 11.85 -14.58
CA ARG A 307 -14.18 12.69 -15.35
C ARG A 307 -15.55 12.03 -15.36
N VAL A 308 -16.53 12.67 -15.99
CA VAL A 308 -17.80 11.99 -16.26
C VAL A 308 -17.55 10.76 -17.11
N ALA A 309 -17.99 9.60 -16.63
CA ALA A 309 -17.87 8.33 -17.32
C ALA A 309 -19.23 7.86 -17.82
N VAL A 310 -19.26 7.25 -19.00
CA VAL A 310 -20.47 6.68 -19.61
C VAL A 310 -20.25 5.18 -19.76
N GLN A 311 -21.12 4.37 -19.18
CA GLN A 311 -21.01 2.90 -19.21
C GLN A 311 -22.33 2.26 -19.60
N TYR A 312 -22.28 1.16 -20.35
CA TYR A 312 -23.46 0.36 -20.67
C TYR A 312 -23.64 -0.73 -19.61
N LEU A 313 -24.85 -0.85 -19.07
CA LEU A 313 -25.23 -1.87 -18.12
C LEU A 313 -26.27 -2.81 -18.77
N PRO A 314 -25.90 -4.05 -19.13
CA PRO A 314 -26.87 -5.01 -19.67
C PRO A 314 -27.92 -5.41 -18.62
N PRO A 315 -29.10 -5.91 -19.05
CA PRO A 315 -30.20 -6.30 -18.15
C PRO A 315 -29.76 -7.24 -17.03
N THR A 316 -28.84 -8.16 -17.31
CA THR A 316 -28.33 -9.15 -16.35
C THR A 316 -27.70 -8.51 -15.12
N LEU A 317 -27.05 -7.36 -15.27
CA LEU A 317 -26.41 -6.62 -14.18
C LEU A 317 -27.36 -5.68 -13.42
N LEU A 318 -28.61 -5.57 -13.87
CA LEU A 318 -29.63 -4.70 -13.27
C LEU A 318 -30.78 -5.49 -12.64
N SER A 319 -30.71 -6.82 -12.67
CA SER A 319 -31.73 -7.71 -12.11
C SER A 319 -32.02 -7.46 -10.62
N HIS A 320 -31.01 -7.11 -9.83
CA HIS A 320 -31.16 -6.75 -8.40
C HIS A 320 -31.82 -5.39 -8.17
N ARG A 321 -32.15 -4.65 -9.23
CA ARG A 321 -32.72 -3.29 -9.17
C ARG A 321 -34.13 -3.18 -9.75
N ALA A 322 -34.79 -4.30 -10.06
CA ALA A 322 -36.13 -4.31 -10.67
C ALA A 322 -37.17 -3.45 -9.91
N GLU A 323 -37.09 -3.39 -8.58
CA GLU A 323 -38.01 -2.57 -7.75
C GLU A 323 -37.83 -1.05 -7.92
N SER A 324 -36.67 -0.60 -8.42
CA SER A 324 -36.36 0.83 -8.68
C SER A 324 -36.67 1.25 -10.12
N GLY A 325 -37.15 0.32 -10.95
CA GLY A 325 -37.44 0.48 -12.36
C GLY A 325 -37.10 -0.79 -13.15
N ASP A 326 -37.98 -1.19 -14.08
CA ASP A 326 -37.69 -2.31 -14.97
C ASP A 326 -36.70 -1.88 -16.05
N PHE A 327 -35.57 -2.62 -16.16
CA PHE A 327 -34.54 -2.42 -17.18
C PHE A 327 -34.47 -3.61 -18.16
N PRO A 328 -35.57 -3.96 -18.88
CA PRO A 328 -35.65 -5.16 -19.71
C PRO A 328 -34.64 -5.15 -20.87
N HIS A 329 -34.17 -3.95 -21.23
CA HIS A 329 -33.21 -3.72 -22.30
C HIS A 329 -31.86 -3.17 -21.81
N GLY A 330 -31.66 -3.09 -20.50
CA GLY A 330 -30.48 -2.49 -19.89
C GLY A 330 -30.60 -0.97 -19.74
N ALA A 331 -29.49 -0.35 -19.36
CA ALA A 331 -29.39 1.09 -19.16
C ALA A 331 -28.01 1.63 -19.57
N ILE A 332 -27.94 2.92 -19.86
CA ILE A 332 -26.67 3.65 -19.87
C ILE A 332 -26.51 4.34 -18.51
N ALA A 333 -25.38 4.09 -17.85
CA ALA A 333 -24.99 4.75 -16.61
C ALA A 333 -24.07 5.94 -16.92
N LEU A 334 -24.48 7.14 -16.50
CA LEU A 334 -23.63 8.32 -16.47
C LEU A 334 -23.08 8.48 -15.05
N LEU A 335 -21.81 8.13 -14.86
CA LEU A 335 -21.11 8.22 -13.58
C LEU A 335 -20.53 9.63 -13.42
N LEU A 336 -20.86 10.28 -12.29
CA LEU A 336 -20.44 11.64 -11.97
C LEU A 336 -19.34 11.61 -10.91
N PRO A 337 -18.15 12.18 -11.17
CA PRO A 337 -17.01 12.06 -10.28
C PRO A 337 -17.20 12.88 -9.01
N ALA A 338 -16.54 12.49 -7.91
CA ALA A 338 -16.64 13.20 -6.62
C ALA A 338 -16.25 14.69 -6.71
N SER A 339 -15.30 15.01 -7.58
CA SER A 339 -14.76 16.35 -7.80
C SER A 339 -15.64 17.27 -8.67
N ILE A 340 -16.82 16.82 -9.10
CA ILE A 340 -17.71 17.64 -9.94
C ILE A 340 -18.28 18.84 -9.17
N ALA A 341 -18.20 20.03 -9.75
CA ALA A 341 -18.83 21.23 -9.21
C ALA A 341 -20.36 21.11 -9.19
N ALA A 342 -21.01 21.77 -8.23
CA ALA A 342 -22.46 21.67 -8.06
C ALA A 342 -23.22 22.25 -9.26
N GLU A 343 -22.68 23.30 -9.87
CA GLU A 343 -23.19 24.02 -11.04
C GLU A 343 -23.16 23.11 -12.28
N ASP A 344 -21.99 22.55 -12.59
CA ASP A 344 -21.78 21.59 -13.69
C ASP A 344 -22.72 20.38 -13.55
N ARG A 345 -22.85 19.86 -12.33
CA ARG A 345 -23.79 18.77 -12.03
C ARG A 345 -25.23 19.18 -12.33
N GLY A 346 -25.63 20.39 -11.95
CA GLY A 346 -26.95 20.94 -12.25
C GLY A 346 -27.22 21.05 -13.75
N GLU A 347 -26.23 21.48 -14.54
CA GLU A 347 -26.32 21.55 -16.00
C GLU A 347 -26.49 20.18 -16.63
N ILE A 348 -25.69 19.19 -16.22
CA ILE A 348 -25.81 17.82 -16.71
C ILE A 348 -27.22 17.28 -16.41
N VAL A 349 -27.71 17.43 -15.17
CA VAL A 349 -29.05 16.95 -14.79
C VAL A 349 -30.14 17.64 -15.63
N ARG A 350 -30.03 18.96 -15.87
CA ARG A 350 -30.96 19.68 -16.76
C ARG A 350 -30.91 19.15 -18.20
N ALA A 351 -29.72 18.89 -18.74
CA ALA A 351 -29.55 18.34 -20.08
C ALA A 351 -30.19 16.96 -20.24
N LEU A 352 -30.21 16.15 -19.17
CA LEU A 352 -30.83 14.83 -19.13
C LEU A 352 -32.36 14.86 -18.92
N ASN A 353 -32.90 15.89 -18.29
CA ASN A 353 -34.35 16.00 -18.01
C ASN A 353 -35.19 16.49 -19.20
N SER A 354 -34.66 16.40 -20.43
CA SER A 354 -35.39 16.81 -21.64
C SER A 354 -36.38 15.74 -22.08
N PRO A 355 -37.59 16.11 -22.58
CA PRO A 355 -38.53 15.15 -23.13
C PRO A 355 -37.93 14.45 -24.36
N ARG A 356 -37.94 13.11 -24.36
CA ARG A 356 -37.50 12.23 -25.46
C ARG A 356 -36.01 12.36 -25.79
N LEU A 357 -35.16 11.89 -24.89
CA LEU A 357 -33.74 11.67 -25.18
C LEU A 357 -33.57 10.54 -26.21
N GLY A 358 -33.00 10.85 -27.37
CA GLY A 358 -32.66 9.86 -28.40
C GLY A 358 -31.16 9.78 -28.60
N LEU A 359 -30.66 8.57 -28.84
CA LEU A 359 -29.29 8.31 -29.27
C LEU A 359 -29.31 7.80 -30.70
N TRP A 360 -28.34 8.26 -31.48
CA TRP A 360 -28.09 7.83 -32.84
C TRP A 360 -26.67 7.32 -32.97
N SER A 361 -26.53 6.15 -33.56
CA SER A 361 -25.25 5.53 -33.87
C SER A 361 -25.28 4.85 -35.25
N SER A 362 -24.15 4.31 -35.69
CA SER A 362 -24.09 3.48 -36.89
C SER A 362 -24.98 2.22 -36.78
N ALA A 363 -25.27 1.76 -35.57
CA ALA A 363 -26.11 0.59 -35.29
C ALA A 363 -27.61 0.91 -35.24
N GLY A 364 -28.01 2.18 -35.36
CA GLY A 364 -29.41 2.60 -35.45
C GLY A 364 -29.79 3.68 -34.44
N ARG A 365 -31.03 3.62 -33.93
CA ARG A 365 -31.59 4.61 -33.00
C ARG A 365 -32.19 3.94 -31.78
N VAL A 366 -31.85 4.45 -30.60
CA VAL A 366 -32.43 4.03 -29.31
C VAL A 366 -32.94 5.27 -28.58
N THR A 367 -34.07 5.13 -27.88
CA THR A 367 -34.61 6.17 -27.00
C THR A 367 -34.24 5.85 -25.56
N LEU A 368 -33.90 6.87 -24.79
CA LEU A 368 -33.63 6.76 -23.37
C LEU A 368 -34.90 7.09 -22.57
N GLY A 369 -35.18 6.28 -21.56
CA GLY A 369 -36.23 6.52 -20.58
C GLY A 369 -35.88 7.64 -19.61
N THR A 370 -36.75 7.82 -18.62
CA THR A 370 -36.55 8.81 -17.56
C THR A 370 -35.27 8.51 -16.77
N PRO A 371 -34.35 9.48 -16.60
CA PRO A 371 -33.13 9.28 -15.81
C PRO A 371 -33.45 8.98 -14.34
N LEU A 372 -32.87 7.90 -13.81
CA LEU A 372 -32.94 7.53 -12.39
C LEU A 372 -31.62 7.89 -11.71
N ARG A 373 -31.70 8.69 -10.64
CA ARG A 373 -30.55 9.01 -9.79
C ARG A 373 -30.26 7.84 -8.84
N ILE A 374 -29.01 7.38 -8.80
CA ILE A 374 -28.57 6.31 -7.90
C ILE A 374 -27.29 6.67 -7.17
N ASP A 375 -27.15 6.14 -5.95
CA ASP A 375 -25.87 6.12 -5.24
C ASP A 375 -24.97 5.05 -5.88
N ALA A 376 -23.93 5.50 -6.57
CA ALA A 376 -22.99 4.62 -7.26
C ALA A 376 -22.03 3.95 -6.27
N SER A 377 -21.84 4.51 -5.07
CA SER A 377 -21.06 3.87 -4.01
C SER A 377 -21.78 2.66 -3.40
N GLN A 378 -23.10 2.55 -3.57
CA GLN A 378 -23.91 1.44 -3.07
C GLN A 378 -24.60 0.65 -4.19
N PHE A 379 -23.99 0.65 -5.37
CA PHE A 379 -24.60 0.11 -6.58
C PHE A 379 -24.83 -1.40 -6.52
N TRP A 380 -23.80 -2.17 -6.16
CA TRP A 380 -23.87 -3.63 -6.09
C TRP A 380 -24.47 -4.12 -4.76
N PRO A 381 -25.07 -5.31 -4.73
CA PRO A 381 -25.53 -5.94 -3.50
C PRO A 381 -24.38 -6.18 -2.53
N THR A 382 -24.66 -6.20 -1.22
CA THR A 382 -23.65 -6.57 -0.21
C THR A 382 -23.21 -8.03 -0.43
N PRO A 383 -21.90 -8.34 -0.35
CA PRO A 383 -21.43 -9.72 -0.34
C PRO A 383 -22.09 -10.54 0.78
N GLN A 384 -22.26 -11.84 0.56
CA GLN A 384 -22.78 -12.72 1.61
C GLN A 384 -21.78 -12.82 2.77
N PRO A 385 -22.23 -12.97 4.03
CA PRO A 385 -21.32 -13.20 5.15
C PRO A 385 -20.42 -14.41 4.90
N GLY A 386 -19.11 -14.28 5.16
CA GLY A 386 -18.12 -15.32 4.89
C GLY A 386 -17.69 -15.44 3.42
N TRP A 387 -18.10 -14.50 2.57
CA TRP A 387 -17.65 -14.39 1.18
C TRP A 387 -16.81 -13.13 1.00
N ARG A 388 -15.78 -13.23 0.17
CA ARG A 388 -14.96 -12.11 -0.29
C ARG A 388 -15.35 -11.71 -1.69
N ARG A 389 -15.47 -10.39 -1.91
CA ARG A 389 -15.66 -9.81 -3.24
C ARG A 389 -14.33 -9.62 -3.96
N GLN A 390 -14.28 -10.10 -5.19
CA GLN A 390 -13.28 -9.75 -6.17
C GLN A 390 -13.95 -9.02 -7.33
N TRP A 391 -13.15 -8.47 -8.23
CA TRP A 391 -13.63 -7.72 -9.38
C TRP A 391 -13.10 -8.35 -10.66
N ARG A 392 -13.94 -8.34 -11.69
CA ARG A 392 -13.49 -8.58 -13.06
C ARG A 392 -13.99 -7.50 -13.99
N THR A 393 -13.29 -7.27 -15.08
CA THR A 393 -13.77 -6.39 -16.14
C THR A 393 -14.94 -7.04 -16.87
N LEU A 394 -16.07 -6.34 -17.03
CA LEU A 394 -17.22 -6.81 -17.82
C LEU A 394 -16.80 -7.02 -19.28
N ASP A 395 -16.23 -5.97 -19.86
CA ASP A 395 -15.65 -5.95 -21.20
C ASP A 395 -14.13 -5.87 -21.11
N GLY A 396 -13.46 -6.03 -22.25
CA GLY A 396 -12.02 -5.80 -22.33
C GLY A 396 -11.64 -4.37 -21.95
N MET A 397 -10.50 -4.23 -21.28
CA MET A 397 -9.81 -2.96 -21.09
C MET A 397 -8.59 -2.87 -22.01
N VAL A 398 -8.17 -1.64 -22.30
CA VAL A 398 -6.99 -1.36 -23.12
C VAL A 398 -5.91 -0.71 -22.24
N PRO A 399 -4.64 -1.13 -22.35
CA PRO A 399 -3.54 -0.53 -21.60
C PRO A 399 -3.45 0.97 -21.84
N GLU A 400 -3.19 1.76 -20.81
CA GLU A 400 -3.08 3.22 -20.93
C GLU A 400 -1.72 3.68 -21.49
N THR A 401 -0.75 2.78 -21.54
CA THR A 401 0.63 3.05 -21.93
C THR A 401 1.20 1.95 -22.80
N ARG A 402 2.23 2.26 -23.59
CA ARG A 402 3.11 1.24 -24.17
C ARG A 402 3.80 0.42 -23.06
N ARG A 403 4.39 -0.72 -23.42
CA ARG A 403 5.26 -1.48 -22.50
C ARG A 403 6.41 -0.60 -22.02
N GLN A 404 6.66 -0.64 -20.71
CA GLN A 404 7.76 0.08 -20.08
C GLN A 404 9.03 -0.79 -20.01
N PRO A 405 10.22 -0.17 -19.91
CA PRO A 405 11.45 -0.89 -19.60
C PRO A 405 11.32 -1.72 -18.32
N ARG A 406 12.05 -2.83 -18.26
CA ARG A 406 12.09 -3.73 -17.10
C ARG A 406 12.54 -2.95 -15.86
N HIS A 407 11.84 -3.16 -14.74
CA HIS A 407 12.23 -2.65 -13.44
C HIS A 407 13.04 -3.72 -12.69
N GLU A 408 14.09 -3.31 -11.98
CA GLU A 408 14.98 -4.23 -11.27
C GLU A 408 14.23 -5.04 -10.19
N LEU A 409 13.35 -4.38 -9.44
CA LEU A 409 12.61 -4.99 -8.33
C LEU A 409 11.21 -5.51 -8.69
N LEU A 410 10.54 -4.88 -9.66
CA LEU A 410 9.13 -5.15 -10.00
C LEU A 410 8.97 -6.01 -11.26
N GLY A 411 10.09 -6.32 -11.93
CA GLY A 411 10.14 -7.21 -13.08
C GLY A 411 9.71 -6.56 -14.39
N ALA A 412 9.10 -7.36 -15.27
CA ALA A 412 8.74 -6.94 -16.61
C ALA A 412 7.36 -6.27 -16.65
N TRP A 413 7.19 -5.29 -17.55
CA TRP A 413 5.91 -4.64 -17.77
C TRP A 413 4.97 -5.49 -18.64
N GLY A 414 3.84 -5.92 -18.06
CA GLY A 414 2.78 -6.67 -18.74
C GLY A 414 1.37 -6.14 -18.47
N PHE A 415 0.36 -6.96 -18.77
CA PHE A 415 -1.04 -6.63 -18.45
C PHE A 415 -1.30 -6.46 -16.95
N PRO A 416 -0.70 -7.25 -16.03
CA PRO A 416 -0.87 -7.02 -14.61
C PRO A 416 -0.40 -5.62 -14.17
N GLN A 417 0.78 -5.18 -14.61
CA GLN A 417 1.30 -3.83 -14.32
C GLN A 417 0.43 -2.75 -14.96
N SER A 418 -0.11 -3.00 -16.16
CA SER A 418 -1.02 -2.07 -16.83
C SER A 418 -2.37 -1.93 -16.09
N ALA A 419 -2.87 -3.02 -15.51
CA ALA A 419 -4.06 -3.00 -14.67
C ALA A 419 -3.80 -2.25 -13.35
N LEU A 420 -2.67 -2.49 -12.68
CA LEU A 420 -2.27 -1.75 -11.47
C LEU A 420 -2.11 -0.26 -11.76
N LEU A 421 -1.50 0.11 -12.89
CA LEU A 421 -1.41 1.51 -13.32
C LEU A 421 -2.80 2.13 -13.51
N SER A 422 -3.73 1.38 -14.12
CA SER A 422 -5.11 1.83 -14.33
C SER A 422 -5.84 2.09 -13.00
N VAL A 423 -5.62 1.23 -12.00
CA VAL A 423 -6.11 1.45 -10.62
C VAL A 423 -5.50 2.74 -10.06
N GLY A 424 -4.18 2.92 -10.16
CA GLY A 424 -3.50 4.13 -9.66
C GLY A 424 -3.97 5.42 -10.33
N HIS A 425 -4.36 5.38 -11.62
CA HIS A 425 -4.93 6.54 -12.30
C HIS A 425 -6.35 6.87 -11.86
N VAL A 426 -7.15 5.87 -11.49
CA VAL A 426 -8.51 6.08 -10.97
C VAL A 426 -8.46 6.59 -9.54
N PHE A 427 -7.66 5.97 -8.69
CA PHE A 427 -7.53 6.32 -7.27
C PHE A 427 -6.37 7.30 -7.01
N ARG A 428 -6.09 8.18 -7.97
CA ARG A 428 -4.89 9.02 -7.95
C ARG A 428 -4.91 9.98 -6.76
N GLU A 429 -6.08 10.51 -6.41
CA GLU A 429 -6.26 11.47 -5.32
C GLU A 429 -6.14 10.76 -3.96
N GLU A 430 -6.77 9.59 -3.83
CA GLU A 430 -6.80 8.74 -2.64
C GLU A 430 -5.42 8.15 -2.30
N LEU A 431 -4.62 7.86 -3.33
CA LEU A 431 -3.25 7.36 -3.20
C LEU A 431 -2.19 8.47 -3.12
N ALA A 432 -2.60 9.73 -3.03
CA ALA A 432 -1.72 10.90 -3.01
C ALA A 432 -0.72 10.92 -4.19
N LEU A 433 -1.13 10.39 -5.34
CA LEU A 433 -0.33 10.33 -6.55
C LEU A 433 -0.44 11.65 -7.33
N THR A 434 0.64 12.02 -8.00
CA THR A 434 0.71 13.20 -8.87
C THR A 434 0.97 12.78 -10.31
N ARG A 435 0.79 13.71 -11.26
CA ARG A 435 1.13 13.46 -12.67
C ARG A 435 2.64 13.41 -12.93
N ALA A 436 3.45 13.81 -11.97
CA ALA A 436 4.90 13.72 -12.05
C ALA A 436 5.42 12.32 -11.72
N ASN A 437 4.61 11.50 -11.03
CA ASN A 437 5.00 10.14 -10.69
C ASN A 437 5.26 9.30 -11.94
N THR A 438 6.29 8.48 -11.88
CA THR A 438 6.54 7.49 -12.92
C THR A 438 5.48 6.39 -12.88
N TYR A 439 5.34 5.66 -13.98
CA TYR A 439 4.40 4.54 -14.03
C TYR A 439 4.77 3.43 -13.05
N TRP A 440 6.06 3.20 -12.81
CA TRP A 440 6.53 2.21 -11.83
C TRP A 440 6.29 2.66 -10.39
N GLU A 441 6.46 3.94 -10.06
CA GLU A 441 6.07 4.47 -8.74
C GLU A 441 4.58 4.28 -8.48
N THR A 442 3.75 4.59 -9.48
CA THR A 442 2.29 4.39 -9.38
C THR A 442 1.95 2.93 -9.11
N VAL A 443 2.57 2.00 -9.84
CA VAL A 443 2.40 0.54 -9.63
C VAL A 443 2.86 0.13 -8.23
N SER A 444 3.97 0.66 -7.75
CA SER A 444 4.49 0.36 -6.40
C SER A 444 3.50 0.80 -5.33
N VAL A 445 3.01 2.04 -5.38
CA VAL A 445 2.06 2.59 -4.40
C VAL A 445 0.77 1.78 -4.36
N VAL A 446 0.23 1.42 -5.53
CA VAL A 446 -0.99 0.59 -5.64
C VAL A 446 -0.76 -0.80 -5.04
N THR A 447 0.41 -1.40 -5.28
CA THR A 447 0.77 -2.71 -4.73
C THR A 447 0.95 -2.65 -3.21
N ASP A 448 1.61 -1.60 -2.71
CA ASP A 448 1.83 -1.37 -1.27
C ASP A 448 0.50 -1.15 -0.53
N ARG A 449 -0.51 -0.60 -1.20
CA ARG A 449 -1.88 -0.49 -0.68
C ARG A 449 -2.60 -1.83 -0.53
N GLY A 450 -2.06 -2.91 -1.12
CA GLY A 450 -2.59 -4.27 -1.01
C GLY A 450 -3.41 -4.74 -2.20
N VAL A 451 -3.52 -3.94 -3.27
CA VAL A 451 -4.24 -4.34 -4.50
C VAL A 451 -3.51 -5.49 -5.18
N GLN A 452 -4.28 -6.48 -5.64
CA GLN A 452 -3.73 -7.66 -6.29
C GLN A 452 -4.38 -7.90 -7.65
N ILE A 453 -3.57 -8.21 -8.65
CA ILE A 453 -4.06 -8.74 -9.93
C ILE A 453 -4.07 -10.26 -9.83
N LEU A 454 -5.25 -10.85 -9.91
CA LEU A 454 -5.48 -12.28 -9.76
C LEU A 454 -5.33 -13.03 -11.09
N GLY A 455 -5.64 -12.36 -12.20
CA GLY A 455 -5.49 -12.91 -13.55
C GLY A 455 -5.66 -11.86 -14.63
N THR A 456 -4.99 -12.06 -15.76
CA THR A 456 -5.17 -11.23 -16.96
C THR A 456 -5.13 -12.11 -18.21
N HIS A 457 -6.03 -11.85 -19.16
CA HIS A 457 -6.09 -12.60 -20.42
C HIS A 457 -6.20 -11.66 -21.61
N LEU A 458 -5.34 -11.84 -22.61
CA LEU A 458 -5.48 -11.15 -23.89
C LEU A 458 -6.81 -11.56 -24.54
N ILE A 459 -7.53 -10.58 -25.09
CA ILE A 459 -8.70 -10.82 -25.92
C ILE A 459 -8.23 -10.76 -27.37
N PRO A 460 -8.13 -11.90 -28.09
CA PRO A 460 -7.64 -11.94 -29.45
C PRO A 460 -8.74 -11.49 -30.42
N ASP A 461 -9.02 -10.19 -30.44
CA ASP A 461 -10.03 -9.55 -31.28
C ASP A 461 -9.36 -8.60 -32.28
N SER A 462 -9.72 -8.72 -33.55
CA SER A 462 -9.23 -7.86 -34.62
C SER A 462 -9.96 -6.51 -34.68
N GLU A 463 -11.19 -6.43 -34.15
CA GLU A 463 -12.00 -5.21 -34.15
C GLU A 463 -11.80 -4.41 -32.85
N VAL A 464 -10.61 -3.85 -32.69
CA VAL A 464 -10.22 -3.17 -31.45
C VAL A 464 -11.07 -1.91 -31.15
N SER A 465 -11.75 -1.35 -32.16
CA SER A 465 -12.70 -0.24 -32.00
C SER A 465 -13.88 -0.57 -31.10
N ARG A 466 -14.12 -1.84 -30.76
CA ARG A 466 -15.13 -2.27 -29.77
C ARG A 466 -14.74 -1.96 -28.32
N TYR A 467 -13.43 -1.83 -28.03
CA TYR A 467 -12.93 -1.67 -26.67
C TYR A 467 -12.42 -0.25 -26.36
N VAL A 468 -12.18 0.56 -27.38
CA VAL A 468 -11.69 1.93 -27.19
C VAL A 468 -12.06 2.86 -28.35
N HIS A 469 -12.61 4.02 -28.03
CA HIS A 469 -13.02 5.03 -29.02
C HIS A 469 -11.84 5.83 -29.59
N LYS A 470 -10.84 6.15 -28.74
CA LYS A 470 -9.64 6.90 -29.14
C LYS A 470 -8.44 6.37 -28.38
N VAL A 471 -7.36 6.06 -29.09
CA VAL A 471 -6.09 5.64 -28.48
C VAL A 471 -5.00 6.66 -28.82
N PRO A 472 -4.18 7.08 -27.84
CA PRO A 472 -2.99 7.87 -28.12
C PRO A 472 -2.05 7.12 -29.09
N ARG A 473 -1.51 7.84 -30.08
CA ARG A 473 -0.54 7.28 -31.05
C ARG A 473 0.69 6.65 -30.36
N SER A 474 1.00 7.08 -29.14
CA SER A 474 2.13 6.62 -28.33
C SER A 474 2.00 5.18 -27.81
N ILE A 475 0.80 4.59 -27.82
CA ILE A 475 0.56 3.23 -27.31
C ILE A 475 0.99 2.16 -28.31
N GLY A 476 1.07 2.51 -29.60
CA GLY A 476 1.44 1.56 -30.67
C GLY A 476 0.28 0.61 -30.98
N VAL A 477 0.51 -0.69 -30.82
CA VAL A 477 -0.50 -1.73 -31.08
C VAL A 477 -1.44 -1.84 -29.88
N VAL A 478 -2.73 -1.70 -30.15
CA VAL A 478 -3.79 -1.76 -29.15
C VAL A 478 -4.13 -3.23 -28.88
N GLN A 479 -4.03 -3.66 -27.63
CA GLN A 479 -4.26 -5.04 -27.21
C GLN A 479 -5.30 -5.09 -26.09
N PRO A 480 -6.58 -5.36 -26.39
CA PRO A 480 -7.60 -5.48 -25.36
C PRO A 480 -7.34 -6.72 -24.50
N TYR A 481 -7.61 -6.62 -23.20
CA TYR A 481 -7.43 -7.71 -22.26
C TYR A 481 -8.49 -7.66 -21.16
N SER A 482 -8.82 -8.80 -20.58
CA SER A 482 -9.63 -8.87 -19.37
C SER A 482 -8.72 -8.94 -18.13
N ALA A 483 -9.21 -8.41 -17.02
CA ALA A 483 -8.50 -8.45 -15.75
C ALA A 483 -9.43 -8.91 -14.62
N GLN A 484 -8.90 -9.73 -13.73
CA GLN A 484 -9.49 -10.08 -12.44
C GLN A 484 -8.57 -9.56 -11.34
N LEU A 485 -9.14 -8.88 -10.35
CA LEU A 485 -8.38 -8.16 -9.33
C LEU A 485 -9.10 -8.12 -7.97
N ASP A 486 -8.31 -8.01 -6.91
CA ASP A 486 -8.73 -7.67 -5.55
C ASP A 486 -8.30 -6.22 -5.30
N LEU A 487 -9.29 -5.35 -5.00
CA LEU A 487 -9.04 -3.93 -4.74
C LEU A 487 -8.68 -3.65 -3.28
N ALA A 488 -8.57 -4.69 -2.44
CA ALA A 488 -8.38 -4.56 -1.01
C ALA A 488 -9.44 -3.60 -0.42
N ASP A 489 -9.00 -2.62 0.35
CA ASP A 489 -9.81 -1.60 1.00
C ASP A 489 -9.74 -0.24 0.29
N LEU A 490 -9.29 -0.19 -0.98
CA LEU A 490 -9.29 1.06 -1.76
C LEU A 490 -10.69 1.62 -1.99
N VAL A 491 -11.69 0.74 -2.03
CA VAL A 491 -13.07 1.11 -2.32
C VAL A 491 -14.00 0.13 -1.65
N ASN A 492 -15.22 0.57 -1.37
CA ASN A 492 -16.22 -0.31 -0.79
C ASN A 492 -16.65 -1.38 -1.81
N ASP A 493 -17.04 -2.54 -1.30
CA ASP A 493 -17.45 -3.70 -2.10
C ASP A 493 -18.66 -3.45 -3.00
N ARG A 494 -19.41 -2.38 -2.78
CA ARG A 494 -20.66 -2.08 -3.47
C ARG A 494 -20.52 -1.01 -4.56
N ALA A 495 -19.33 -0.44 -4.74
CA ALA A 495 -19.12 0.66 -5.67
C ALA A 495 -19.18 0.26 -7.15
N LEU A 496 -19.81 1.10 -7.97
CA LEU A 496 -19.78 0.99 -9.43
C LEU A 496 -18.55 1.70 -10.00
N LEU A 497 -17.64 0.93 -10.62
CA LEU A 497 -16.32 1.42 -11.01
C LEU A 497 -15.98 1.03 -12.44
N ALA A 498 -15.12 1.81 -13.07
CA ALA A 498 -14.50 1.48 -14.34
C ALA A 498 -13.00 1.81 -14.31
N LEU A 499 -12.19 0.96 -14.94
CA LEU A 499 -10.73 1.07 -15.00
C LEU A 499 -10.22 1.22 -16.43
N GLY A 500 -9.00 1.72 -16.57
CA GLY A 500 -8.28 1.77 -17.84
C GLY A 500 -8.54 3.02 -18.67
N GLN A 501 -7.94 3.07 -19.85
CA GLN A 501 -7.96 4.26 -20.73
C GLN A 501 -9.38 4.57 -21.23
N ALA A 502 -10.18 3.53 -21.43
CA ALA A 502 -11.56 3.59 -21.89
C ALA A 502 -12.59 3.73 -20.75
N ARG A 503 -12.15 3.88 -19.49
CA ARG A 503 -13.07 4.00 -18.33
C ARG A 503 -14.10 5.11 -18.44
N HIS A 504 -13.80 6.16 -19.21
CA HIS A 504 -14.70 7.28 -19.43
C HIS A 504 -15.79 6.98 -20.45
N LEU A 505 -15.59 6.00 -21.34
CA LEU A 505 -16.51 5.66 -22.43
C LEU A 505 -16.49 4.14 -22.64
N GLY A 506 -17.48 3.45 -22.05
CA GLY A 506 -17.89 2.09 -22.40
C GLY A 506 -16.89 0.97 -22.17
N GLY A 507 -15.70 1.24 -21.61
CA GLY A 507 -14.67 0.22 -21.39
C GLY A 507 -14.31 0.05 -19.93
N GLY A 508 -13.86 -1.17 -19.58
CA GLY A 508 -13.23 -1.47 -18.29
C GLY A 508 -14.13 -1.39 -17.06
N LEU A 509 -15.46 -1.42 -17.23
CA LEU A 509 -16.42 -1.53 -16.13
C LEU A 509 -16.10 -2.77 -15.27
N LEU A 510 -16.09 -2.61 -13.94
CA LEU A 510 -15.88 -3.70 -13.01
C LEU A 510 -17.20 -4.30 -12.56
N VAL A 511 -17.27 -5.63 -12.56
CA VAL A 511 -18.40 -6.41 -12.03
C VAL A 511 -17.93 -7.32 -10.89
N PRO A 512 -18.75 -7.49 -9.84
CA PRO A 512 -18.39 -8.28 -8.68
C PRO A 512 -18.31 -9.77 -9.02
N MET A 513 -17.35 -10.43 -8.39
CA MET A 513 -17.12 -11.87 -8.39
C MET A 513 -16.94 -12.29 -6.94
N ASP A 514 -18.01 -12.80 -6.33
CA ASP A 514 -17.97 -13.22 -4.93
C ASP A 514 -17.48 -14.66 -4.84
N SER A 515 -16.59 -14.93 -3.88
CA SER A 515 -16.05 -16.26 -3.61
C SER A 515 -16.07 -16.54 -2.10
N PRO A 516 -16.27 -17.79 -1.66
CA PRO A 516 -16.16 -18.14 -0.24
C PRO A 516 -14.78 -17.80 0.30
N GLU A 517 -14.70 -17.25 1.51
CA GLU A 517 -13.42 -17.15 2.21
C GLU A 517 -12.94 -18.57 2.51
N VAL A 518 -11.79 -18.95 1.93
CA VAL A 518 -11.18 -20.25 2.21
C VAL A 518 -10.72 -20.25 3.66
N SER A 519 -11.42 -21.00 4.50
CA SER A 519 -11.11 -21.23 5.92
C SER A 519 -9.75 -21.85 6.15
#